data_AF-A0AA36N1H7-F1
#
_entry.id   AF-A0AA36N1H7-F1
#
_cell.length_a   1.000
_cell.length_b   1.000
_cell.length_c   1.000
_cell.angle_alpha   90.00
_cell.angle_beta   90.00
_cell.angle_gamma   90.00
#
_symmetry.space_group_name_H-M   'P 1'
#
loop_
_entity.id
_entity.type
_entity.pdbx_description
1 polymer ?
#
loop_
_entity_poly.entity_id
_entity_poly.type
_entity_poly.pdbx_seq_one_letter_code
_entity_poly.pdbx_strand_id
1 'polypeptide(L)'
;MRRQWVEISFKRRVATTTRSLAGLVAVKVRDLKTQYPAEKADQLVRKRKENGLWYWDEDFEGDTEEMYVYVRDPKKIQHWTDCEESAEATIRDSGNAELANVLLEEGGMLGPGNMPAVDAQNQKALLSALTPVNPVTKPKPIKANKEPEVLKPKEVWECGQEKLEMTLKAAGEARKHAISLGHVEYGGALVSELMDFSVKMEQLYSELQPLVLSKVNDESKYQATLKRIEGKLEWFNNKAKAAAQALQRGLKEKKAKAPKSAKSAKASGGEKSSAEPAA
;
A
#
# COMPACT_ATOMS: atom_id res chain seq x y z
N MET A 1 -45.59 -1.61 26.20
CA MET A 1 -44.32 -2.26 25.83
C MET A 1 -43.64 -1.40 24.76
N ARG A 2 -42.43 -0.88 25.02
CA ARG A 2 -41.64 -0.18 23.98
C ARG A 2 -40.92 -1.22 23.13
N ARG A 3 -41.02 -1.13 21.80
CA ARG A 3 -40.27 -2.01 20.89
C ARG A 3 -38.81 -1.58 20.91
N GLN A 4 -37.93 -2.49 21.30
CA GLN A 4 -36.50 -2.35 21.14
C GLN A 4 -36.12 -2.84 19.74
N TRP A 5 -35.19 -2.14 19.08
CA TRP A 5 -34.62 -2.54 17.81
C TRP A 5 -33.12 -2.29 17.85
N VAL A 6 -32.38 -3.11 17.11
CA VAL A 6 -30.94 -3.03 16.94
C VAL A 6 -30.69 -2.82 15.46
N GLU A 7 -30.01 -1.74 15.10
CA GLU A 7 -29.56 -1.49 13.74
C GLU A 7 -28.07 -1.82 13.63
N ILE A 8 -27.72 -2.68 12.68
CA ILE A 8 -26.36 -3.07 12.35
C ILE A 8 -26.13 -2.66 10.89
N SER A 9 -25.19 -1.74 10.67
CA SER A 9 -24.77 -1.36 9.31
C SER A 9 -23.47 -2.08 8.95
N PHE A 10 -23.27 -2.40 7.67
CA PHE A 10 -22.03 -2.97 7.15
C PHE A 10 -21.57 -2.11 5.96
N LYS A 11 -20.32 -1.64 5.97
CA LYS A 11 -19.74 -0.87 4.87
C LYS A 11 -18.61 -1.65 4.20
N ARG A 12 -18.90 -2.29 3.06
CA ARG A 12 -17.87 -2.97 2.24
C ARG A 12 -17.28 -2.00 1.22
N ARG A 13 -15.95 -1.91 1.13
CA ARG A 13 -15.26 -1.06 0.14
C ARG A 13 -14.52 -1.91 -0.88
N VAL A 14 -15.02 -1.95 -2.12
CA VAL A 14 -14.29 -2.56 -3.23
C VAL A 14 -13.51 -1.47 -3.96
N ALA A 15 -12.18 -1.58 -4.04
CA ALA A 15 -11.33 -0.63 -4.74
C ALA A 15 -10.67 -1.31 -5.95
N THR A 16 -11.20 -1.04 -7.14
CA THR A 16 -10.55 -1.48 -8.38
C THR A 16 -9.57 -0.40 -8.84
N THR A 17 -8.28 -0.71 -8.81
CA THR A 17 -7.24 0.20 -9.30
C THR A 17 -6.70 -0.32 -10.62
N THR A 18 -6.91 0.44 -11.70
CA THR A 18 -6.29 0.13 -13.00
C THR A 18 -5.04 0.98 -13.15
N ARG A 19 -3.87 0.34 -13.25
CA ARG A 19 -2.62 1.02 -13.58
C ARG A 19 -2.22 0.68 -15.01
N SER A 20 -2.06 1.68 -15.85
CA SER A 20 -1.41 1.53 -17.14
C SER A 20 0.05 1.89 -17.02
N LEU A 21 0.93 0.90 -17.16
CA LEU A 21 2.36 1.14 -17.26
C LEU A 21 2.68 1.37 -18.73
N ALA A 22 3.08 2.59 -19.07
CA ALA A 22 3.67 2.94 -20.35
C ALA A 22 5.15 3.23 -20.08
N GLY A 23 6.03 2.32 -20.51
CA GLY A 23 7.47 2.43 -20.33
C GLY A 23 8.22 2.53 -21.65
N LEU A 24 9.46 2.98 -21.57
CA LEU A 24 10.45 2.81 -22.64
C LEU A 24 11.29 1.57 -22.29
N VAL A 25 11.46 0.67 -23.25
CA VAL A 25 12.30 -0.53 -23.13
C VAL A 25 13.45 -0.39 -24.11
N ALA A 26 14.66 -0.65 -23.66
CA ALA A 26 15.83 -0.71 -24.53
C ALA A 26 15.82 -2.04 -25.29
N VAL A 27 15.85 -1.98 -26.62
CA VAL A 27 15.89 -3.14 -27.52
C VAL A 27 17.09 -3.00 -28.45
N LYS A 28 17.83 -4.10 -28.68
CA LYS A 28 18.94 -4.11 -29.64
C LYS A 28 18.41 -3.91 -31.07
N VAL A 29 19.16 -3.20 -31.91
CA VAL A 29 18.76 -2.96 -33.31
C VAL A 29 18.60 -4.27 -34.08
N ARG A 30 19.43 -5.29 -33.81
CA ARG A 30 19.27 -6.64 -34.39
C ARG A 30 17.88 -7.22 -34.13
N ASP A 31 17.43 -7.21 -32.87
CA ASP A 31 16.12 -7.73 -32.49
C ASP A 31 14.98 -6.89 -33.07
N LEU A 32 15.19 -5.58 -33.19
CA LEU A 32 14.23 -4.67 -33.80
C LEU A 32 13.96 -5.01 -35.28
N LYS A 33 15.01 -5.36 -36.03
CA LYS A 33 14.91 -5.81 -37.43
C LYS A 33 14.25 -7.19 -37.56
N THR A 34 14.28 -8.02 -36.51
CA THR A 34 13.52 -9.29 -36.48
C THR A 34 12.03 -9.06 -36.21
N GLN A 35 11.68 -8.07 -35.37
CA GLN A 35 10.29 -7.79 -34.99
C GLN A 35 9.52 -6.92 -36.00
N TYR A 36 10.22 -6.06 -36.75
CA TYR A 36 9.62 -5.11 -37.69
C TYR A 36 10.26 -5.24 -39.08
N PRO A 37 9.52 -4.91 -40.17
CA PRO A 37 10.11 -4.80 -41.50
C PRO A 37 11.32 -3.85 -41.50
N ALA A 38 12.38 -4.20 -42.23
CA ALA A 38 13.66 -3.48 -42.23
C ALA A 38 13.52 -1.95 -42.37
N GLU A 39 12.71 -1.50 -43.34
CA GLU A 39 12.46 -0.07 -43.57
C GLU A 39 11.87 0.66 -42.35
N LYS A 40 10.97 0.00 -41.62
CA LYS A 40 10.34 0.57 -40.42
C LYS A 40 11.32 0.58 -39.24
N ALA A 41 12.11 -0.48 -39.10
CA ALA A 41 13.15 -0.56 -38.08
C ALA A 41 14.16 0.60 -38.27
N ASP A 42 14.65 0.81 -39.49
CA ASP A 42 15.61 1.88 -39.78
C ASP A 42 15.03 3.28 -39.57
N GLN A 43 13.77 3.51 -39.97
CA GLN A 43 13.07 4.77 -39.66
C GLN A 43 12.91 5.00 -38.15
N LEU A 44 12.63 3.93 -37.38
CA LEU A 44 12.50 4.02 -35.94
C LEU A 44 13.85 4.34 -35.29
N VAL A 45 14.91 3.65 -35.70
CA VAL A 45 16.29 3.88 -35.24
C VAL A 45 16.71 5.32 -35.52
N ARG A 46 16.48 5.82 -36.75
CA ARG A 46 16.79 7.20 -37.13
C ARG A 46 16.06 8.22 -36.24
N LYS A 47 14.75 8.06 -36.05
CA LYS A 47 13.96 8.93 -35.17
C LYS A 47 14.44 8.88 -33.73
N ARG A 48 14.88 7.72 -33.23
CA ARG A 48 15.37 7.60 -31.85
C ARG A 48 16.77 8.19 -31.68
N LYS A 49 17.61 8.09 -32.71
CA LYS A 49 18.90 8.79 -32.77
C LYS A 49 18.73 10.30 -32.69
N GLU A 50 17.83 10.85 -33.50
CA GLU A 50 17.50 12.29 -33.50
C GLU A 50 16.98 12.76 -32.13
N ASN A 51 16.30 11.90 -31.38
CA ASN A 51 15.77 12.22 -30.04
C ASN A 51 16.73 11.90 -28.88
N GLY A 52 17.95 11.42 -29.12
CA GLY A 52 18.89 11.03 -28.06
C GLY A 52 18.44 9.82 -27.21
N LEU A 53 17.55 8.99 -27.75
CA LEU A 53 16.96 7.82 -27.07
C LEU A 53 17.66 6.52 -27.49
N TRP A 54 18.98 6.48 -27.33
CA TRP A 54 19.82 5.34 -27.70
C TRP A 54 21.15 5.36 -26.94
N TYR A 55 21.82 4.22 -26.86
CA TYR A 55 23.18 4.09 -26.32
C TYR A 55 23.91 2.90 -26.97
N TRP A 56 25.24 2.92 -26.92
CA TRP A 56 26.08 1.81 -27.37
C TRP A 56 26.18 0.75 -26.26
N ASP A 57 26.22 -0.52 -26.65
CA ASP A 57 26.62 -1.59 -25.74
C ASP A 57 28.10 -1.38 -25.37
N GLU A 58 28.44 -1.55 -24.08
CA GLU A 58 29.80 -1.29 -23.56
C GLU A 58 30.83 -2.23 -24.20
N ASP A 59 30.38 -3.43 -24.61
CA ASP A 59 31.24 -4.44 -25.21
C ASP A 59 31.43 -4.27 -26.74
N PHE A 60 30.62 -3.43 -27.40
CA PHE A 60 30.55 -3.36 -28.88
C PHE A 60 30.46 -1.91 -29.41
N GLU A 61 31.44 -1.09 -29.05
CA GLU A 61 31.53 0.29 -29.56
C GLU A 61 31.67 0.31 -31.09
N GLY A 62 30.73 0.97 -31.77
CA GLY A 62 30.76 1.20 -33.22
C GLY A 62 29.99 0.19 -34.07
N ASP A 63 29.51 -0.93 -33.52
CA ASP A 63 28.66 -1.87 -34.27
C ASP A 63 27.19 -1.41 -34.25
N THR A 64 26.73 -0.84 -35.36
CA THR A 64 25.35 -0.33 -35.52
C THR A 64 24.25 -1.33 -35.19
N GLU A 65 24.51 -2.63 -35.22
CA GLU A 65 23.52 -3.67 -34.92
C GLU A 65 23.38 -3.98 -33.42
N GLU A 66 24.45 -3.77 -32.66
CA GLU A 66 24.51 -3.98 -31.20
C GLU A 66 24.09 -2.73 -30.41
N MET A 67 23.75 -1.64 -31.10
CA MET A 67 23.22 -0.43 -30.49
C MET A 67 21.85 -0.69 -29.82
N TYR A 68 21.64 -0.16 -28.62
CA TYR A 68 20.37 -0.19 -27.94
C TYR A 68 19.53 1.06 -28.26
N VAL A 69 18.26 0.84 -28.56
CA VAL A 69 17.31 1.90 -28.87
C VAL A 69 16.10 1.79 -27.94
N TYR A 70 15.69 2.92 -27.34
CA TYR A 70 14.52 2.94 -26.47
C TYR A 70 13.22 2.98 -27.28
N VAL A 71 12.44 1.90 -27.22
CA VAL A 71 11.14 1.74 -27.88
C VAL A 71 10.03 1.83 -26.83
N ARG A 72 8.84 2.34 -27.21
CA ARG A 72 7.68 2.31 -26.31
C ARG A 72 7.21 0.87 -26.18
N ASP A 73 7.17 0.35 -24.95
CA ASP A 73 6.56 -0.94 -24.65
C ASP A 73 5.05 -0.84 -24.98
N PRO A 74 4.43 -1.83 -25.66
CA PRO A 74 2.99 -1.91 -25.75
C PRO A 74 2.36 -1.73 -24.36
N LYS A 75 1.30 -0.91 -24.30
CA LYS A 75 0.62 -0.56 -23.05
C LYS A 75 0.08 -1.82 -22.38
N LYS A 76 0.80 -2.32 -21.37
CA LYS A 76 0.32 -3.41 -20.53
C LYS A 76 -0.67 -2.82 -19.53
N ILE A 77 -1.95 -3.11 -19.74
CA ILE A 77 -3.01 -2.75 -18.79
C ILE A 77 -3.01 -3.84 -17.73
N GLN A 78 -2.53 -3.53 -16.53
CA GLN A 78 -2.65 -4.43 -15.40
C GLN A 78 -3.89 -4.03 -14.59
N HIS A 79 -4.83 -4.96 -14.49
CA HIS A 79 -5.99 -4.83 -13.62
C HIS A 79 -5.66 -5.43 -12.26
N TRP A 80 -5.59 -4.57 -11.25
CA TRP A 80 -5.46 -5.00 -9.86
C TRP A 80 -6.81 -4.75 -9.17
N THR A 81 -7.42 -5.85 -8.71
CA THR A 81 -8.68 -5.78 -7.95
C THR A 81 -8.32 -6.02 -6.49
N ASP A 82 -8.16 -4.93 -5.74
CA ASP A 82 -7.98 -5.00 -4.30
C ASP A 82 -9.37 -4.97 -3.63
N CYS A 83 -9.78 -6.14 -3.13
CA CYS A 83 -10.98 -6.27 -2.32
C CYS A 83 -10.59 -6.07 -0.84
N GLU A 84 -10.78 -4.86 -0.32
CA GLU A 84 -10.64 -4.60 1.11
C GLU A 84 -12.01 -4.76 1.79
N GLU A 85 -12.22 -5.91 2.42
CA GLU A 85 -13.39 -6.12 3.26
C GLU A 85 -13.14 -5.49 4.63
N SER A 86 -13.54 -4.23 4.78
CA SER A 86 -13.81 -3.67 6.11
C SER A 86 -15.27 -3.94 6.47
N ALA A 87 -15.52 -4.39 7.69
CA ALA A 87 -16.85 -4.52 8.27
C ALA A 87 -16.89 -3.62 9.50
N GLU A 88 -17.52 -2.46 9.36
CA GLU A 88 -17.76 -1.56 10.47
C GLU A 88 -19.19 -1.80 10.97
N ALA A 89 -19.34 -2.53 12.08
CA ALA A 89 -20.63 -2.73 12.73
C ALA A 89 -20.90 -1.57 13.68
N THR A 90 -21.78 -0.65 13.27
CA THR A 90 -22.28 0.39 14.18
C THR A 90 -23.54 -0.11 14.85
N ILE A 91 -23.51 -0.29 16.18
CA ILE A 91 -24.70 -0.61 16.97
C ILE A 91 -25.33 0.69 17.43
N ARG A 92 -26.57 0.94 17.00
CA ARG A 92 -27.46 1.91 17.65
C ARG A 92 -28.45 1.13 18.48
N ASP A 93 -28.29 1.20 19.80
CA ASP A 93 -29.11 0.44 20.74
C ASP A 93 -29.82 1.36 21.74
N SER A 94 -31.02 0.93 22.14
CA SER A 94 -31.87 1.54 23.16
C SER A 94 -31.97 0.71 24.45
N GLY A 95 -31.20 -0.38 24.62
CA GLY A 95 -31.01 -0.99 25.95
C GLY A 95 -30.56 -2.46 26.09
N ASN A 96 -29.96 -3.12 25.10
CA ASN A 96 -29.47 -4.52 25.18
C ASN A 96 -28.04 -4.71 24.63
N ALA A 97 -27.06 -4.09 25.29
CA ALA A 97 -25.64 -4.22 24.94
C ALA A 97 -25.13 -5.68 24.99
N GLU A 98 -25.71 -6.53 25.83
CA GLU A 98 -25.33 -7.94 25.96
C GLU A 98 -25.64 -8.74 24.70
N LEU A 99 -26.79 -8.49 24.05
CA LEU A 99 -27.16 -9.17 22.81
C LEU A 99 -26.23 -8.77 21.65
N ALA A 100 -25.86 -7.49 21.60
CA ALA A 100 -24.90 -6.96 20.65
C ALA A 100 -23.52 -7.63 20.79
N ASN A 101 -23.05 -7.82 22.03
CA ASN A 101 -21.79 -8.50 22.29
C ASN A 101 -21.86 -9.97 21.87
N VAL A 102 -22.93 -10.71 22.23
CA VAL A 102 -23.10 -12.12 21.82
C VAL A 102 -23.11 -12.30 20.30
N LEU A 103 -23.63 -11.33 19.55
CA LEU A 103 -23.66 -11.38 18.08
C LEU A 103 -22.31 -11.06 17.42
N LEU A 104 -21.50 -10.19 18.01
CA LEU A 104 -20.24 -9.69 17.44
C LEU A 104 -18.96 -10.33 18.01
N GLU A 105 -19.04 -10.97 19.18
CA GLU A 105 -17.90 -11.62 19.83
C GLU A 105 -17.37 -12.81 19.02
N GLU A 106 -16.16 -13.26 19.31
CA GLU A 106 -15.46 -14.32 18.59
C GLU A 106 -16.25 -15.65 18.68
N GLY A 107 -16.88 -16.05 17.57
CA GLY A 107 -17.81 -17.21 17.51
C GLY A 107 -19.29 -16.83 17.42
N GLY A 108 -19.61 -15.54 17.57
CA GLY A 108 -20.93 -14.97 17.26
C GLY A 108 -21.27 -15.08 15.78
N MET A 109 -22.56 -15.03 15.47
CA MET A 109 -23.06 -15.18 14.09
C MET A 109 -22.55 -14.09 13.13
N LEU A 110 -22.19 -12.92 13.67
CA LEU A 110 -21.67 -11.77 12.92
C LEU A 110 -20.21 -11.47 13.26
N GLY A 111 -19.54 -12.37 14.00
CA GLY A 111 -18.14 -12.23 14.36
C GLY A 111 -17.21 -12.29 13.14
N PRO A 112 -16.01 -11.69 13.25
CA PRO A 112 -15.02 -11.70 12.17
C PRO A 112 -14.68 -13.14 11.77
N GLY A 113 -14.89 -13.49 10.49
CA GLY A 113 -14.65 -14.83 9.95
C GLY A 113 -15.86 -15.77 9.88
N ASN A 114 -16.98 -15.42 10.54
CA ASN A 114 -18.23 -16.19 10.49
C ASN A 114 -19.24 -15.63 9.47
N MET A 115 -18.99 -14.46 8.90
CA MET A 115 -19.83 -13.96 7.82
C MET A 115 -19.66 -14.83 6.58
N PRO A 116 -20.76 -15.22 5.90
CA PRO A 116 -20.67 -16.02 4.69
C PRO A 116 -19.80 -15.28 3.67
N ALA A 117 -18.76 -15.97 3.18
CA ALA A 117 -17.94 -15.44 2.09
C ALA A 117 -18.85 -15.19 0.89
N VAL A 118 -19.18 -13.92 0.66
CA VAL A 118 -20.01 -13.56 -0.48
C VAL A 118 -19.10 -13.65 -1.70
N ASP A 119 -19.12 -14.76 -2.41
CA ASP A 119 -18.32 -14.93 -3.61
C ASP A 119 -18.62 -13.82 -4.63
N ALA A 120 -17.57 -13.21 -5.16
CA ALA A 120 -17.64 -12.06 -6.07
C ALA A 120 -18.47 -12.34 -7.34
N GLN A 121 -18.64 -13.60 -7.73
CA GLN A 121 -19.48 -13.99 -8.88
C GLN A 121 -20.98 -13.78 -8.61
N ASN A 122 -21.45 -14.03 -7.37
CA ASN A 122 -22.85 -13.87 -7.01
C ASN A 122 -23.22 -12.41 -6.65
N GLN A 123 -22.21 -11.58 -6.34
CA GLN A 123 -22.41 -10.16 -6.04
C GLN A 123 -22.85 -9.34 -7.24
N LYS A 124 -22.44 -9.70 -8.47
CA LYS A 124 -22.83 -8.96 -9.67
C LYS A 124 -24.33 -9.02 -9.92
N ALA A 125 -24.93 -10.20 -9.70
CA ALA A 125 -26.37 -10.42 -9.81
C ALA A 125 -27.14 -9.76 -8.66
N LEU A 126 -26.62 -9.85 -7.43
CA LEU A 126 -27.24 -9.20 -6.27
C LEU A 126 -27.16 -7.67 -6.33
N LEU A 127 -26.01 -7.09 -6.72
CA LEU A 127 -25.89 -5.64 -6.92
C LEU A 127 -26.76 -5.17 -8.09
N SER A 128 -26.85 -5.92 -9.20
CA SER A 128 -27.74 -5.54 -10.31
C SER A 128 -29.22 -5.62 -9.94
N ALA A 129 -29.59 -6.48 -8.98
CA ALA A 129 -30.95 -6.60 -8.47
C ALA A 129 -31.29 -5.54 -7.41
N LEU A 130 -30.31 -5.11 -6.60
CA LEU A 130 -30.50 -4.14 -5.50
C LEU A 130 -30.44 -2.68 -5.95
N THR A 131 -29.76 -2.38 -7.05
CA THR A 131 -29.81 -1.04 -7.64
C THR A 131 -30.86 -1.01 -8.75
N PRO A 132 -31.92 -0.19 -8.68
CA PRO A 132 -32.80 0.02 -9.82
C PRO A 132 -31.95 0.52 -10.98
N VAL A 133 -31.92 -0.28 -12.05
CA VAL A 133 -31.11 -0.07 -13.25
C VAL A 133 -31.53 1.26 -13.88
N ASN A 134 -30.80 2.33 -13.56
CA ASN A 134 -30.81 3.51 -14.41
C ASN A 134 -30.19 3.11 -15.75
N PRO A 135 -30.88 3.36 -16.88
CA PRO A 135 -30.41 2.91 -18.19
C PRO A 135 -29.02 3.49 -18.48
N VAL A 136 -28.13 2.60 -18.91
CA VAL A 136 -26.74 2.86 -19.31
C VAL A 136 -26.67 4.13 -20.14
N THR A 137 -26.10 5.18 -19.55
CA THR A 137 -25.77 6.41 -20.26
C THR A 137 -24.67 6.09 -21.27
N LYS A 138 -24.92 6.48 -22.52
CA LYS A 138 -24.02 6.30 -23.67
C LYS A 138 -22.58 6.71 -23.33
N PRO A 139 -21.56 6.02 -23.88
CA PRO A 139 -20.16 6.34 -23.63
C PRO A 139 -19.87 7.81 -24.00
N LYS A 140 -19.38 8.59 -23.03
CA LYS A 140 -18.89 9.94 -23.27
C LYS A 140 -17.77 9.89 -24.33
N PRO A 141 -17.78 10.79 -25.33
CA PRO A 141 -16.69 10.89 -26.28
C PRO A 141 -15.37 11.15 -25.53
N ILE A 142 -14.35 10.41 -25.95
CA ILE A 142 -12.96 10.53 -25.51
C ILE A 142 -12.56 12.01 -25.67
N LYS A 143 -12.27 12.68 -24.55
CA LYS A 143 -11.72 14.04 -24.59
C LYS A 143 -10.42 14.02 -25.34
N ALA A 144 -10.36 14.85 -26.39
CA ALA A 144 -9.16 15.12 -27.16
C ALA A 144 -7.96 15.45 -26.25
N ASN A 145 -6.79 15.01 -26.69
CA ASN A 145 -5.48 15.34 -26.17
C ASN A 145 -5.45 16.77 -25.58
N LYS A 146 -5.30 16.88 -24.26
CA LYS A 146 -4.77 18.09 -23.66
C LYS A 146 -3.38 18.28 -24.25
N GLU A 147 -3.18 19.42 -24.89
CA GLU A 147 -1.86 19.92 -25.28
C GLU A 147 -0.90 19.82 -24.09
N PRO A 148 0.40 19.56 -24.33
CA PRO A 148 1.39 19.44 -23.27
C PRO A 148 1.43 20.75 -22.48
N GLU A 149 0.82 20.75 -21.28
CA GLU A 149 0.96 21.85 -20.32
C GLU A 149 2.46 22.02 -20.07
N VAL A 150 3.01 23.14 -20.54
CA VAL A 150 4.39 23.55 -20.29
C VAL A 150 4.58 23.52 -18.78
N LEU A 151 5.31 22.52 -18.30
CA LEU A 151 5.64 22.35 -16.88
C LEU A 151 6.39 23.61 -16.44
N LYS A 152 5.68 24.52 -15.78
CA LYS A 152 6.33 25.60 -15.06
C LYS A 152 7.24 24.94 -14.02
N PRO A 153 8.51 25.35 -13.90
CA PRO A 153 9.40 24.83 -12.87
C PRO A 153 8.68 24.91 -11.53
N LYS A 154 8.57 23.77 -10.83
CA LYS A 154 7.97 23.73 -9.49
C LYS A 154 8.68 24.74 -8.62
N GLU A 155 7.91 25.58 -7.94
CA GLU A 155 8.48 26.56 -7.03
C GLU A 155 9.08 25.84 -5.81
N VAL A 156 10.14 26.40 -5.21
CA VAL A 156 10.91 25.74 -4.14
C VAL A 156 10.02 25.38 -2.93
N TRP A 157 9.01 26.20 -2.64
CA TRP A 157 8.05 25.93 -1.56
C TRP A 157 7.13 24.73 -1.86
N GLU A 158 6.78 24.46 -3.12
CA GLU A 158 6.00 23.28 -3.52
C GLU A 158 6.81 22.00 -3.27
N CYS A 159 8.11 22.02 -3.58
CA CYS A 159 9.03 20.93 -3.23
C CYS A 159 9.09 20.73 -1.70
N GLY A 160 9.11 21.82 -0.94
CA GLY A 160 9.00 21.78 0.52
C GLY A 160 7.72 21.11 1.01
N GLN A 161 6.58 21.41 0.41
CA GLN A 161 5.28 20.83 0.80
C GLN A 161 5.21 19.32 0.53
N GLU A 162 5.72 18.86 -0.62
CA GLU A 162 5.79 17.43 -0.93
C GLU A 162 6.66 16.67 0.07
N LYS A 163 7.82 17.24 0.40
CA LYS A 163 8.77 16.64 1.36
C LYS A 163 8.24 16.67 2.80
N LEU A 164 7.44 17.66 3.15
CA LEU A 164 6.77 17.79 4.44
C LEU A 164 5.78 16.64 4.68
N GLU A 165 4.95 16.31 3.68
CA GLU A 165 4.03 15.16 3.77
C GLU A 165 4.79 13.82 3.84
N MET A 166 5.86 13.67 3.04
CA MET A 166 6.71 12.48 3.10
C MET A 166 7.35 12.28 4.47
N THR A 167 7.79 13.36 5.11
CA THR A 167 8.45 13.33 6.41
C THR A 167 7.52 12.78 7.50
N LEU A 168 6.26 13.24 7.55
CA LEU A 168 5.26 12.71 8.48
C LEU A 168 4.92 11.24 8.22
N LYS A 169 4.75 10.86 6.94
CA LYS A 169 4.47 9.45 6.59
C LYS A 169 5.60 8.53 7.03
N ALA A 170 6.85 8.92 6.77
CA ALA A 170 8.02 8.14 7.18
C ALA A 170 8.13 8.03 8.71
N ALA A 171 7.88 9.11 9.46
CA ALA A 171 7.86 9.09 10.92
C ALA A 171 6.80 8.12 11.47
N GLY A 172 5.58 8.17 10.91
CA GLY A 172 4.49 7.28 11.28
C GLY A 172 4.78 5.80 10.97
N GLU A 173 5.34 5.51 9.79
CA GLU A 173 5.78 4.16 9.43
C GLU A 173 6.88 3.65 10.36
N ALA A 174 7.88 4.48 10.67
CA ALA A 174 8.95 4.11 11.59
C ALA A 174 8.42 3.76 12.99
N ARG A 175 7.51 4.58 13.55
CA ARG A 175 6.85 4.30 14.84
C ARG A 175 6.03 3.01 14.78
N LYS A 176 5.28 2.79 13.70
CA LYS A 176 4.52 1.54 13.49
C LYS A 176 5.44 0.31 13.47
N HIS A 177 6.58 0.40 12.77
CA HIS A 177 7.57 -0.67 12.75
C HIS A 177 8.21 -0.89 14.12
N ALA A 178 8.56 0.18 14.85
CA ALA A 178 9.10 0.10 16.20
C ALA A 178 8.14 -0.62 17.17
N ILE A 179 6.86 -0.22 17.19
CA ILE A 179 5.83 -0.84 18.05
C ILE A 179 5.66 -2.32 17.70
N SER A 180 5.59 -2.66 16.41
CA SER A 180 5.42 -4.06 15.99
C SER A 180 6.61 -4.97 16.35
N LEU A 181 7.81 -4.38 16.50
CA LEU A 181 9.03 -5.10 16.88
C LEU A 181 9.26 -5.10 18.39
N GLY A 182 8.48 -4.36 19.18
CA GLY A 182 8.66 -4.25 20.63
C GLY A 182 8.59 -5.57 21.39
N HIS A 183 7.99 -6.61 20.78
CA HIS A 183 7.91 -7.96 21.35
C HIS A 183 9.06 -8.89 20.92
N VAL A 184 10.01 -8.41 20.11
CA VAL A 184 11.16 -9.19 19.63
C VAL A 184 12.36 -8.94 20.53
N GLU A 185 12.82 -9.97 21.22
CA GLU A 185 13.94 -9.87 22.18
C GLU A 185 15.22 -9.28 21.56
N TYR A 186 15.52 -9.64 20.31
CA TYR A 186 16.71 -9.16 19.58
C TYR A 186 16.49 -7.85 18.81
N GLY A 187 15.31 -7.24 18.94
CA GLY A 187 14.93 -6.02 18.20
C GLY A 187 15.21 -4.71 18.93
N GLY A 188 15.65 -4.74 20.21
CA GLY A 188 15.68 -3.57 21.08
C GLY A 188 16.47 -2.37 20.53
N ALA A 189 17.67 -2.58 20.00
CA ALA A 189 18.49 -1.52 19.42
C ALA A 189 17.81 -0.87 18.20
N LEU A 190 17.27 -1.69 17.29
CA LEU A 190 16.56 -1.20 16.10
C LEU A 190 15.27 -0.45 16.47
N VAL A 191 14.55 -0.89 17.50
CA VAL A 191 13.36 -0.22 18.01
C VAL A 191 13.72 1.17 18.54
N SER A 192 14.80 1.30 19.32
CA SER A 192 15.28 2.59 19.80
C SER A 192 15.67 3.51 18.64
N GLU A 193 16.41 3.00 17.65
CA GLU A 193 16.80 3.79 16.47
C GLU A 193 15.59 4.25 15.63
N LEU A 194 14.57 3.40 15.48
CA LEU A 194 13.33 3.75 14.77
C LEU A 194 12.52 4.81 15.53
N MET A 195 12.46 4.73 16.86
CA MET A 195 11.81 5.76 17.68
C MET A 195 12.56 7.09 17.61
N ASP A 196 13.89 7.07 17.75
CA ASP A 196 14.74 8.25 17.61
C ASP A 196 14.62 8.89 16.23
N PHE A 197 14.53 8.07 15.18
CA PHE A 197 14.27 8.53 13.83
C PHE A 197 12.92 9.25 13.74
N SER A 198 11.85 8.68 14.32
CA SER A 198 10.53 9.31 14.31
C SER A 198 10.53 10.69 14.97
N VAL A 199 11.20 10.83 16.12
CA VAL A 199 11.33 12.10 16.84
C VAL A 199 12.13 13.12 16.01
N LYS A 200 13.24 12.71 15.40
CA LYS A 200 14.06 13.58 14.55
C LYS A 200 13.31 14.05 13.30
N MET A 201 12.47 13.18 12.70
CA MET A 201 11.64 13.55 11.56
C MET A 201 10.52 14.53 11.95
N GLU A 202 9.92 14.37 13.13
CA GLU A 202 8.95 15.35 13.67
C GLU A 202 9.61 16.71 13.95
N GLN A 203 10.84 16.73 14.46
CA GLN A 203 11.61 17.98 14.64
C GLN A 203 11.90 18.67 13.30
N LEU A 204 12.36 17.93 12.28
CA LEU A 204 12.59 18.47 10.94
C LEU A 204 11.29 18.97 10.29
N TYR A 205 10.16 18.30 10.56
CA TYR A 205 8.85 18.77 10.15
C TYR A 205 8.51 20.12 10.80
N SER A 206 8.72 20.27 12.11
CA SER A 206 8.50 21.53 12.83
C SER A 206 9.41 22.66 12.35
N GLU A 207 10.64 22.37 11.91
CA GLU A 207 11.53 23.35 11.26
C GLU A 207 11.04 23.76 9.86
N LEU A 208 10.51 22.82 9.07
CA LEU A 208 10.11 23.04 7.68
C LEU A 208 8.73 23.71 7.57
N GLN A 209 7.80 23.40 8.47
CA GLN A 209 6.43 23.92 8.47
C GLN A 209 6.34 25.46 8.43
N PRO A 210 7.04 26.23 9.28
CA PRO A 210 6.99 27.70 9.22
C PRO A 210 7.60 28.26 7.94
N LEU A 211 8.61 27.60 7.36
CA LEU A 211 9.19 28.01 6.08
C LEU A 211 8.16 27.88 4.95
N VAL A 212 7.42 26.78 4.91
CA VAL A 212 6.36 26.53 3.91
C VAL A 212 5.19 27.51 4.10
N LEU A 213 4.77 27.74 5.35
CA LEU A 213 3.67 28.68 5.65
C LEU A 213 4.03 30.14 5.29
N SER A 214 5.28 30.53 5.51
CA SER A 214 5.76 31.87 5.17
C SER A 214 6.05 32.06 3.68
N LYS A 215 5.98 30.99 2.87
CA LYS A 215 6.25 30.99 1.42
C LYS A 215 7.57 31.71 1.06
N VAL A 216 8.57 31.58 1.93
CA VAL A 216 9.88 32.20 1.73
C VAL A 216 10.59 31.50 0.57
N ASN A 217 11.06 32.26 -0.42
CA ASN A 217 11.77 31.72 -1.60
C ASN A 217 13.30 31.61 -1.39
N ASP A 218 13.77 31.64 -0.14
CA ASP A 218 15.19 31.47 0.21
C ASP A 218 15.63 30.02 0.01
N GLU A 219 16.13 29.68 -1.17
CA GLU A 219 16.57 28.33 -1.52
C GLU A 219 17.62 27.75 -0.56
N SER A 220 18.53 28.59 -0.04
CA SER A 220 19.61 28.16 0.86
C SER A 220 19.10 27.52 2.17
N LYS A 221 18.05 28.10 2.78
CA LYS A 221 17.47 27.59 4.04
C LYS A 221 16.73 26.27 3.82
N TYR A 222 16.01 26.16 2.70
CA TYR A 222 15.32 24.94 2.31
C TYR A 222 16.32 23.82 2.03
N GLN A 223 17.35 24.10 1.23
CA GLN A 223 18.29 23.09 0.77
C GLN A 223 19.02 22.41 1.94
N ALA A 224 19.39 23.16 2.99
CA ALA A 224 20.03 22.60 4.17
C ALA A 224 19.10 21.64 4.94
N THR A 225 17.83 21.98 5.12
CA THR A 225 16.84 21.14 5.80
C THR A 225 16.43 19.95 4.93
N LEU A 226 16.25 20.16 3.63
CA LEU A 226 15.92 19.11 2.66
C LEU A 226 17.03 18.05 2.57
N LYS A 227 18.31 18.44 2.51
CA LYS A 227 19.44 17.49 2.55
C LYS A 227 19.45 16.66 3.83
N ARG A 228 19.14 17.27 4.99
CA ARG A 228 19.00 16.56 6.27
C ARG A 228 17.86 15.54 6.22
N ILE A 229 16.70 15.92 5.66
CA ILE A 229 15.55 15.03 5.49
C ILE A 229 15.88 13.88 4.55
N GLU A 230 16.51 14.14 3.41
CA GLU A 230 16.87 13.13 2.40
C GLU A 230 17.84 12.09 2.96
N GLY A 231 18.91 12.51 3.62
CA GLY A 231 19.86 11.57 4.23
C GLY A 231 19.21 10.68 5.30
N LYS A 232 18.22 11.21 6.03
CA LYS A 232 17.44 10.42 7.01
C LYS A 232 16.47 9.47 6.31
N LEU A 233 15.77 9.91 5.27
CA LEU A 233 14.87 9.07 4.48
C LEU A 233 15.61 7.92 3.79
N GLU A 234 16.80 8.16 3.26
CA GLU A 234 17.66 7.11 2.67
C GLU A 234 18.06 6.07 3.71
N TRP A 235 18.49 6.50 4.90
CA TRP A 235 18.78 5.58 6.00
C TRP A 235 17.55 4.73 6.36
N PHE A 236 16.38 5.35 6.45
CA PHE A 236 15.14 4.65 6.79
C PHE A 236 14.75 3.63 5.71
N ASN A 237 14.70 4.05 4.44
CA ASN A 237 14.26 3.18 3.35
C ASN A 237 15.24 2.02 3.10
N ASN A 238 16.55 2.27 3.13
CA ASN A 238 17.54 1.29 2.75
C ASN A 238 17.91 0.34 3.89
N LYS A 239 18.01 0.85 5.13
CA LYS A 239 18.49 0.05 6.27
C LYS A 239 17.35 -0.33 7.20
N ALA A 240 16.69 0.66 7.79
CA ALA A 240 15.78 0.40 8.91
C ALA A 240 14.50 -0.33 8.47
N LYS A 241 13.88 0.11 7.35
CA LYS A 241 12.64 -0.48 6.81
C LYS A 241 12.84 -1.90 6.32
N ALA A 242 13.93 -2.16 5.59
CA ALA A 242 14.28 -3.50 5.13
C ALA A 242 14.54 -4.46 6.30
N ALA A 243 15.33 -4.03 7.30
CA ALA A 243 15.60 -4.82 8.50
C ALA A 243 14.32 -5.12 9.31
N ALA A 244 13.48 -4.10 9.52
CA ALA A 244 12.22 -4.26 10.23
C ALA A 244 11.28 -5.23 9.52
N GLN A 245 11.16 -5.13 8.19
CA GLN A 245 10.34 -6.05 7.40
C GLN A 245 10.89 -7.48 7.41
N ALA A 246 12.22 -7.67 7.37
CA ALA A 246 12.84 -8.99 7.45
C ALA A 246 12.53 -9.67 8.79
N LEU A 247 12.66 -8.95 9.91
CA LEU A 247 12.31 -9.45 11.24
C LEU A 247 10.82 -9.79 11.36
N GLN A 248 9.95 -8.93 10.84
CA GLN A 248 8.50 -9.18 10.81
C GLN A 248 8.13 -10.43 9.98
N ARG A 249 8.83 -10.70 8.87
CA ARG A 249 8.62 -11.93 8.08
C ARG A 249 9.01 -13.16 8.89
N GLY A 250 10.16 -13.14 9.55
CA GLY A 250 10.61 -14.24 10.42
C GLY A 250 9.63 -14.54 11.57
N LEU A 251 9.00 -13.51 12.14
CA LEU A 251 7.94 -13.66 13.15
C LEU A 251 6.70 -14.39 12.61
N LYS A 252 6.25 -14.03 11.40
CA LYS A 252 5.06 -14.65 10.78
C LYS A 252 5.30 -16.11 10.42
N GLU A 253 6.50 -16.44 9.94
CA GLU A 253 6.87 -17.83 9.63
C GLU A 253 6.93 -18.71 10.88
N LYS A 254 7.46 -18.19 12.00
CA LYS A 254 7.46 -18.92 13.28
C LYS A 254 6.03 -19.21 13.77
N LYS A 255 5.10 -18.25 13.63
CA LYS A 255 3.68 -18.48 13.96
C LYS A 255 3.03 -19.52 13.05
N ALA A 256 3.39 -19.57 11.77
CA ALA A 256 2.84 -20.53 10.81
C ALA A 256 3.36 -21.96 11.02
N LYS A 257 4.58 -22.13 11.54
CA LYS A 257 5.21 -23.44 11.77
C LYS A 257 5.03 -23.98 13.19
N ALA A 258 4.42 -23.23 14.11
CA ALA A 258 4.04 -23.78 15.41
C ALA A 258 3.07 -24.95 15.18
N PRO A 259 3.44 -26.20 15.53
CA PRO A 259 2.58 -27.34 15.30
C PRO A 259 1.25 -27.09 16.00
N LYS A 260 0.14 -27.34 15.30
CA LYS A 260 -1.19 -27.49 15.92
C LYS A 260 -1.13 -28.72 16.85
N SER A 261 -0.44 -28.61 17.99
CA SER A 261 -0.46 -29.65 19.01
C SER A 261 -1.84 -29.63 19.64
N ALA A 262 -2.65 -30.58 19.18
CA ALA A 262 -3.70 -31.27 19.89
C ALA A 262 -4.33 -30.51 21.07
N LYS A 263 -5.42 -29.80 20.78
CA LYS A 263 -6.51 -29.59 21.73
C LYS A 263 -7.19 -30.94 21.98
N SER A 264 -6.54 -31.83 22.74
CA SER A 264 -7.14 -33.09 23.20
C SER A 264 -7.16 -33.14 24.72
N ALA A 265 -8.38 -33.29 25.26
CA ALA A 265 -8.73 -33.83 26.56
C ALA A 265 -8.37 -33.00 27.81
N LYS A 266 -9.24 -32.03 28.15
CA LYS A 266 -9.52 -31.74 29.57
C LYS A 266 -10.62 -32.71 30.02
N ALA A 267 -10.18 -33.81 30.62
CA ALA A 267 -11.01 -34.81 31.26
C ALA A 267 -11.80 -34.20 32.42
N SER A 268 -13.05 -34.62 32.50
CA SER A 268 -13.95 -34.54 33.65
C SER A 268 -13.30 -35.16 34.90
N GLY A 269 -12.93 -34.33 35.87
CA GLY A 269 -12.62 -34.76 37.24
C GLY A 269 -13.87 -34.62 38.08
N GLY A 270 -14.52 -35.74 38.38
CA GLY A 270 -15.75 -35.81 39.17
C GLY A 270 -15.53 -35.44 40.64
N GLU A 271 -16.46 -34.65 41.14
CA GLU A 271 -16.65 -34.26 42.53
C GLU A 271 -17.20 -35.48 43.30
N LYS A 272 -16.37 -36.11 44.13
CA LYS A 272 -16.79 -37.17 45.06
C LYS A 272 -17.01 -36.54 46.44
N SER A 273 -18.27 -36.51 46.86
CA SER A 273 -18.71 -36.25 48.22
C SER A 273 -18.31 -37.40 49.15
N SER A 274 -17.75 -37.07 50.31
CA SER A 274 -17.60 -37.95 51.48
C SER A 274 -17.50 -37.00 52.68
N ALA A 275 -18.63 -36.70 53.34
CA ALA A 275 -19.11 -37.41 54.52
C ALA A 275 -18.18 -37.19 55.73
N GLU A 276 -18.52 -36.18 56.54
CA GLU A 276 -17.93 -35.90 57.85
C GLU A 276 -19.01 -36.22 58.90
N PRO A 277 -18.78 -37.18 59.82
CA PRO A 277 -19.73 -37.48 60.89
C PRO A 277 -19.48 -36.61 62.11
N ALA A 278 -20.58 -36.16 62.70
CA ALA A 278 -20.66 -35.45 63.97
C ALA A 278 -20.18 -36.32 65.15
N ALA A 279 -19.46 -35.68 66.07
CA ALA A 279 -19.43 -36.01 67.50
C ALA A 279 -19.14 -34.73 68.29
#